data_AF-A0A9P1ITQ9-F1
#
_entry.id   AF-A0A9P1ITQ9-F1
#
_cell.length_a   1.000
_cell.length_b   1.000
_cell.length_c   1.000
_cell.angle_alpha   90.00
_cell.angle_beta   90.00
_cell.angle_gamma   90.00
#
_symmetry.space_group_name_H-M   'P 1'
#
loop_
_entity.id
_entity.type
_entity.pdbx_description
1 polymer ?
#
loop_
_entity_poly.entity_id
_entity_poly.type
_entity_poly.pdbx_seq_one_letter_code
_entity_poly.pdbx_strand_id
1 'polypeptide(L)'
;MFRWIVQHINKSLGQSQSSVNFIGVIDIAGFEIFQKNSYEQLLINYTNEKLHQLFKDTMFVEEQKEYLDEGLEWKFIDFGLNSQPVIDLIEKPNGVLGILNDVCRFGRGNDKTLSDRLRTSHYENSKFIDPTSKALHDFSIVHYAGVVDYSVDGWTNKNNSGINQSVVEILANSENEIMADIWRNSPISSMTDANGGKETGHSCHKTTHHTSLKTVAQDYKHQLSDLITLLSKTKIQFVRCLKPNYEKVPEVFDPLLILEQIRCNGVSEAIKISCEGYPTKIPIHDFYERYGKWFSNRKPSNLKNESEFPRRYSLMKKRLKICKTFLINQMKDRDLEETERQDYWKREKQRLEEEIETERKAKDSIFNSRKQLEKNFSDMNAKFTSCQSENEMSKKTLWILKESNSNLRTEIGEVNAEKDGYYDEIASLKLKVTDLEQKVEHSKKFNEDCEKEKEKLESEKRQLAVSVENYRTLIHGLETKKKELENEIEVETLKNRNESENKKKIERIQKEYDENRKQLRKREEEAVEKESQLKILKNSVKAANETIDSLRKKEVEDQRRLLEYQAENEIVKAKYEGINERFTKLQSAQVEEKNKLDDARRQIRRLISEKDMLRMEKESLQKMFDKLRQSKNM
;
A
#
# COMPACT_ATOMS: atom_id res chain seq x y z
N MET A 1 24.51 9.38 6.39
CA MET A 1 25.96 9.28 6.68
C MET A 1 26.68 8.25 5.81
N PHE A 2 26.45 6.93 5.94
CA PHE A 2 27.21 5.94 5.14
C PHE A 2 27.17 6.19 3.63
N ARG A 3 25.98 6.44 3.05
CA ARG A 3 25.83 6.82 1.63
C ARG A 3 26.65 8.07 1.25
N TRP A 4 26.71 9.06 2.13
CA TRP A 4 27.47 10.30 1.92
C TRP A 4 28.98 10.04 1.89
N ILE A 5 29.48 9.17 2.79
CA ILE A 5 30.89 8.74 2.81
C ILE A 5 31.23 8.04 1.49
N VAL A 6 30.39 7.08 1.06
CA VAL A 6 30.60 6.35 -0.20
C VAL A 6 30.63 7.32 -1.39
N GLN A 7 29.73 8.29 -1.45
CA GLN A 7 29.71 9.30 -2.51
C GLN A 7 30.98 10.16 -2.51
N HIS A 8 31.49 10.58 -1.34
CA HIS A 8 32.73 11.33 -1.26
C HIS A 8 33.94 10.50 -1.69
N ILE A 9 34.04 9.25 -1.24
CA ILE A 9 35.10 8.34 -1.67
C ILE A 9 35.04 8.16 -3.20
N ASN A 10 33.86 7.94 -3.78
CA ASN A 10 33.70 7.79 -5.22
C ASN A 10 34.11 9.05 -6.01
N LYS A 11 33.80 10.25 -5.48
CA LYS A 11 34.26 11.52 -6.07
C LYS A 11 35.78 11.64 -6.02
N SER A 12 36.41 11.28 -4.89
CA SER A 12 37.85 11.35 -4.70
C SER A 12 38.64 10.32 -5.51
N LEU A 13 38.09 9.12 -5.71
CA LEU A 13 38.72 8.08 -6.53
C LEU A 13 38.77 8.45 -8.02
N GLY A 14 37.92 9.37 -8.48
CA GLY A 14 37.88 9.88 -9.84
C GLY A 14 37.36 8.85 -10.85
N GLN A 15 36.30 9.18 -11.58
CA GLN A 15 35.89 8.39 -12.74
C GLN A 15 36.58 8.95 -13.99
N SER A 16 37.49 8.17 -14.59
CA SER A 16 37.96 8.47 -15.95
C SER A 16 36.80 8.24 -16.91
N GLN A 17 36.06 9.29 -17.26
CA GLN A 17 34.91 9.24 -18.19
C GLN A 17 35.25 8.63 -19.56
N SER A 18 36.54 8.48 -19.87
CA SER A 18 37.09 7.89 -21.10
C SER A 18 37.38 6.38 -21.05
N SER A 19 37.23 5.71 -19.89
CA SER A 19 37.53 4.27 -19.79
C SER A 19 36.42 3.43 -20.40
N VAL A 20 36.73 2.70 -21.47
CA VAL A 20 35.79 1.78 -22.14
C VAL A 20 35.65 0.44 -21.39
N ASN A 21 36.68 0.06 -20.62
CA ASN A 21 36.74 -1.23 -19.91
C ASN A 21 36.69 -1.01 -18.39
N PHE A 22 36.02 -1.92 -17.68
CA PHE A 22 36.00 -1.95 -16.22
C PHE A 22 36.02 -3.39 -15.71
N ILE A 23 36.49 -3.56 -14.46
CA ILE A 23 36.38 -4.81 -13.71
C ILE A 23 35.48 -4.52 -12.52
N GLY A 24 34.34 -5.18 -12.46
CA GLY A 24 33.44 -5.11 -11.31
C GLY A 24 33.80 -6.19 -10.30
N VAL A 25 34.11 -5.79 -9.07
CA VAL A 25 34.26 -6.71 -7.94
C VAL A 25 33.01 -6.61 -7.08
N ILE A 26 32.33 -7.74 -6.87
CA ILE A 26 31.15 -7.80 -6.01
C ILE A 26 31.52 -8.56 -4.74
N ASP A 27 31.49 -7.83 -3.63
CA ASP A 27 31.62 -8.35 -2.28
C ASP A 27 30.26 -8.21 -1.59
N ILE A 28 29.58 -9.33 -1.32
CA ILE A 28 28.30 -9.35 -0.63
C ILE A 28 28.37 -10.20 0.62
N ALA A 29 27.49 -9.91 1.58
CA ALA A 29 27.28 -10.78 2.71
C ALA A 29 26.86 -12.19 2.23
N GLY A 30 27.52 -13.22 2.77
CA GLY A 30 27.15 -14.61 2.53
C GLY A 30 25.76 -14.94 3.06
N PHE A 31 25.33 -16.18 2.83
CA PHE A 31 24.03 -16.66 3.30
C PHE A 31 23.99 -16.65 4.85
N GLU A 32 22.99 -16.01 5.45
CA GLU A 32 22.88 -15.84 6.90
C GLU A 32 21.76 -16.70 7.48
N ILE A 33 22.13 -17.57 8.43
CA ILE A 33 21.19 -18.39 9.21
C ILE A 33 21.51 -18.20 10.69
N PHE A 34 20.68 -17.42 11.38
CA PHE A 34 20.79 -17.17 12.82
C PHE A 34 19.62 -17.78 13.58
N GLN A 35 19.69 -17.74 14.91
CA GLN A 35 18.60 -18.18 15.79
C GLN A 35 17.33 -17.32 15.62
N LYS A 36 17.47 -16.03 15.32
CA LYS A 36 16.35 -15.12 14.98
C LYS A 36 16.73 -14.37 13.70
N ASN A 37 16.09 -14.72 12.58
CA ASN A 37 16.28 -14.00 11.31
C ASN A 37 15.19 -12.96 11.12
N SER A 38 15.60 -11.72 10.83
CA SER A 38 14.73 -10.56 10.66
C SER A 38 14.62 -10.18 9.17
N TYR A 39 13.94 -9.09 8.88
CA TYR A 39 13.75 -8.51 7.56
C TYR A 39 15.07 -8.31 6.79
N GLU A 40 16.13 -7.85 7.47
CA GLU A 40 17.44 -7.63 6.88
C GLU A 40 18.07 -8.93 6.39
N GLN A 41 18.01 -10.00 7.20
CA GLN A 41 18.46 -11.34 6.80
C GLN A 41 17.66 -11.85 5.59
N LEU A 42 16.35 -11.61 5.53
CA LEU A 42 15.55 -11.98 4.36
C LEU A 42 16.08 -11.29 3.09
N LEU A 43 16.38 -9.99 3.14
CA LEU A 43 16.91 -9.26 1.98
C LEU A 43 18.31 -9.73 1.56
N ILE A 44 19.17 -10.04 2.54
CA ILE A 44 20.51 -10.60 2.29
C ILE A 44 20.39 -11.99 1.64
N ASN A 45 19.55 -12.86 2.18
CA ASN A 45 19.34 -14.21 1.65
C ASN A 45 18.64 -14.18 0.29
N TYR A 46 17.71 -13.24 0.06
CA TYR A 46 17.10 -12.98 -1.24
C TYR A 46 18.13 -12.58 -2.31
N THR A 47 19.07 -11.70 -1.96
CA THR A 47 20.19 -11.35 -2.85
C THR A 47 21.08 -12.55 -3.15
N ASN A 48 21.36 -13.37 -2.14
CA ASN A 48 22.10 -14.61 -2.33
C ASN A 48 21.37 -15.60 -3.25
N GLU A 49 20.04 -15.74 -3.15
CA GLU A 49 19.23 -16.54 -4.07
C GLU A 49 19.35 -16.04 -5.51
N LYS A 50 19.25 -14.72 -5.74
CA LYS A 50 19.40 -14.11 -7.08
C LYS A 50 20.79 -14.32 -7.66
N LEU A 51 21.85 -14.10 -6.88
CA LEU A 51 23.23 -14.36 -7.34
C LEU A 51 23.50 -15.85 -7.55
N HIS A 52 22.89 -16.72 -6.76
CA HIS A 52 22.97 -18.16 -6.96
C HIS A 52 22.23 -18.56 -8.25
N GLN A 53 21.08 -17.96 -8.56
CA GLN A 53 20.41 -18.18 -9.85
C GLN A 53 21.26 -17.70 -11.03
N LEU A 54 21.84 -16.50 -10.94
CA LEU A 54 22.76 -15.96 -11.95
C LEU A 54 23.96 -16.90 -12.18
N PHE A 55 24.54 -17.45 -11.10
CA PHE A 55 25.63 -18.43 -11.21
C PHE A 55 25.21 -19.66 -12.01
N LYS A 56 24.01 -20.18 -11.80
CA LYS A 56 23.51 -21.35 -12.54
C LYS A 56 23.23 -21.02 -14.00
N ASP A 57 22.60 -19.88 -14.24
CA ASP A 57 22.29 -19.44 -15.60
C ASP A 57 23.60 -19.28 -16.41
N THR A 58 24.62 -18.64 -15.84
CA THR A 58 25.91 -18.45 -16.52
C THR A 58 26.76 -19.72 -16.59
N MET A 59 26.94 -20.47 -15.49
CA MET A 59 27.83 -21.64 -15.49
C MET A 59 27.22 -22.87 -16.16
N PHE A 60 25.89 -23.02 -16.15
CA PHE A 60 25.23 -24.25 -16.60
C PHE A 60 24.44 -24.03 -17.87
N VAL A 61 23.62 -22.98 -17.96
CA VAL A 61 22.73 -22.79 -19.12
C VAL A 61 23.46 -22.15 -20.28
N GLU A 62 24.13 -21.02 -20.04
CA GLU A 62 24.88 -20.30 -21.07
C GLU A 62 26.06 -21.11 -21.59
N GLU A 63 26.82 -21.77 -20.71
CA GLU A 63 27.96 -22.61 -21.09
C GLU A 63 27.55 -23.78 -22.01
N GLN A 64 26.48 -24.50 -21.66
CA GLN A 64 25.97 -25.61 -22.48
C GLN A 64 25.37 -25.12 -23.80
N LYS A 65 24.69 -23.96 -23.78
CA LYS A 65 24.17 -23.32 -24.99
C LYS A 65 25.30 -22.93 -25.94
N GLU A 66 26.39 -22.38 -25.41
CA GLU A 66 27.57 -22.03 -26.21
C GLU A 66 28.20 -23.27 -26.85
N TYR A 67 28.25 -24.42 -26.16
CA TYR A 67 28.70 -25.67 -26.77
C TYR A 67 27.85 -26.11 -27.96
N LEU A 68 26.53 -25.96 -27.86
CA LEU A 68 25.62 -26.24 -28.98
C LEU A 68 25.82 -25.24 -30.13
N ASP A 69 25.99 -23.95 -29.82
CA ASP A 69 26.22 -22.87 -30.81
C ASP A 69 27.57 -23.01 -31.53
N GLU A 70 28.57 -23.59 -30.86
CA GLU A 70 29.86 -24.01 -31.40
C GLU A 70 29.78 -25.30 -32.22
N GLY A 71 28.62 -25.97 -32.24
CA GLY A 71 28.39 -27.20 -33.01
C GLY A 71 28.95 -28.46 -32.37
N LEU A 72 29.18 -28.45 -31.04
CA LEU A 72 29.55 -29.66 -30.31
C LEU A 72 28.36 -30.60 -30.16
N GLU A 73 28.62 -31.90 -30.32
CA GLU A 73 27.69 -32.93 -29.89
C GLU A 73 27.69 -32.99 -28.36
N TRP A 74 26.81 -32.19 -27.75
CA TRP A 74 26.67 -32.06 -26.31
C TRP A 74 25.32 -32.60 -25.85
N LYS A 75 25.34 -33.46 -24.82
CA LYS A 75 24.11 -33.92 -24.16
C LYS A 75 23.78 -32.95 -23.05
N PHE A 76 22.63 -32.29 -23.14
CA PHE A 76 22.17 -31.39 -22.10
C PHE A 76 22.06 -32.14 -20.76
N ILE A 77 22.71 -31.61 -19.74
CA ILE A 77 22.68 -32.16 -18.39
C ILE A 77 21.84 -31.20 -17.53
N ASP A 78 20.67 -31.67 -17.11
CA ASP A 78 19.81 -30.95 -16.17
C ASP A 78 20.17 -31.34 -14.74
N PHE A 79 20.57 -30.35 -13.94
CA PHE A 79 20.96 -30.55 -12.56
C PHE A 79 19.83 -30.24 -11.55
N GLY A 80 18.64 -29.82 -11.99
CA GLY A 80 17.43 -29.73 -11.15
C GLY A 80 17.47 -28.74 -9.98
N LEU A 81 18.56 -28.02 -9.78
CA LEU A 81 18.74 -27.04 -8.69
C LEU A 81 18.14 -25.69 -9.08
N ASN A 82 16.82 -25.53 -9.08
CA ASN A 82 16.19 -24.26 -9.45
C ASN A 82 15.89 -23.37 -8.23
N SER A 83 16.41 -22.14 -8.22
CA SER A 83 16.19 -21.12 -7.16
C SER A 83 15.03 -20.20 -7.54
N GLN A 84 14.61 -20.22 -8.81
CA GLN A 84 13.52 -19.40 -9.32
C GLN A 84 12.23 -19.54 -8.50
N PRO A 85 11.80 -20.73 -8.01
CA PRO A 85 10.60 -20.84 -7.18
C PRO A 85 10.68 -20.06 -5.86
N VAL A 86 11.86 -20.00 -5.24
CA VAL A 86 12.10 -19.24 -3.99
C VAL A 86 12.15 -17.74 -4.28
N ILE A 87 12.85 -17.37 -5.35
CA ILE A 87 12.91 -15.99 -5.83
C ILE A 87 11.49 -15.48 -6.13
N ASP A 88 10.70 -16.26 -6.84
CA ASP A 88 9.31 -15.96 -7.20
C ASP A 88 8.43 -15.79 -5.95
N LEU A 89 8.60 -16.67 -4.95
CA LEU A 89 7.90 -16.57 -3.67
C LEU A 89 8.22 -15.25 -2.95
N ILE A 90 9.44 -14.73 -3.07
CA ILE A 90 9.84 -13.48 -2.40
C ILE A 90 9.44 -12.25 -3.22
N GLU A 91 9.69 -12.25 -4.53
CA GLU A 91 9.69 -11.04 -5.35
C GLU A 91 8.39 -10.76 -6.10
N LYS A 92 7.57 -11.78 -6.41
CA LYS A 92 6.36 -11.58 -7.22
C LYS A 92 5.39 -10.61 -6.52
N PRO A 93 4.44 -9.99 -7.24
CA PRO A 93 3.47 -9.08 -6.64
C PRO A 93 2.69 -9.68 -5.45
N ASN A 94 2.40 -10.98 -5.50
CA ASN A 94 1.77 -11.74 -4.41
C ASN A 94 2.79 -12.48 -3.53
N GLY A 95 4.08 -12.18 -3.65
CA GLY A 95 5.14 -12.78 -2.85
C GLY A 95 5.37 -12.02 -1.55
N VAL A 96 6.37 -12.45 -0.78
CA VAL A 96 6.67 -11.92 0.57
C VAL A 96 6.83 -10.40 0.57
N LEU A 97 7.63 -9.85 -0.34
CA LEU A 97 7.87 -8.40 -0.41
C LEU A 97 6.62 -7.64 -0.89
N GLY A 98 5.81 -8.25 -1.77
CA GLY A 98 4.57 -7.66 -2.25
C GLY A 98 3.52 -7.55 -1.15
N ILE A 99 3.30 -8.64 -0.42
CA ILE A 99 2.38 -8.69 0.73
C ILE A 99 2.83 -7.71 1.82
N LEU A 100 4.13 -7.64 2.12
CA LEU A 100 4.70 -6.68 3.06
C LEU A 100 4.39 -5.23 2.64
N ASN A 101 4.58 -4.90 1.37
CA ASN A 101 4.29 -3.56 0.86
C ASN A 101 2.82 -3.18 0.97
N ASP A 102 1.92 -4.12 0.66
CA ASP A 102 0.49 -3.90 0.83
C ASP A 102 0.15 -3.62 2.30
N VAL A 103 0.60 -4.47 3.22
CA VAL A 103 0.32 -4.32 4.66
C VAL A 103 0.87 -2.99 5.19
N CYS A 104 2.03 -2.53 4.73
CA CYS A 104 2.59 -1.23 5.12
C CYS A 104 1.81 -0.04 4.56
N ARG A 105 1.17 -0.17 3.39
CA ARG A 105 0.38 0.90 2.77
C ARG A 105 -0.95 1.12 3.47
N PHE A 106 -1.58 0.05 3.94
CA PHE A 106 -2.80 0.15 4.74
C PHE A 106 -2.39 0.53 6.17
N GLY A 107 -2.53 1.80 6.58
CA GLY A 107 -2.09 2.32 7.88
C GLY A 107 -2.68 1.67 9.16
N ARG A 108 -3.35 0.50 9.04
CA ARG A 108 -3.79 -0.38 10.12
C ARG A 108 -3.09 -1.74 10.13
N GLY A 109 -2.22 -2.03 9.15
CA GLY A 109 -1.47 -3.27 9.07
C GLY A 109 -0.41 -3.35 10.16
N ASN A 110 -0.30 -4.50 10.82
CA ASN A 110 0.72 -4.82 11.81
C ASN A 110 1.43 -6.14 11.43
N ASP A 111 2.54 -6.44 12.09
CA ASP A 111 3.33 -7.64 11.79
C ASP A 111 2.52 -8.94 11.89
N LYS A 112 1.55 -9.04 12.81
CA LYS A 112 0.64 -10.20 12.89
C LYS A 112 -0.24 -10.36 11.65
N THR A 113 -0.77 -9.24 11.14
CA THR A 113 -1.56 -9.24 9.90
C THR A 113 -0.71 -9.70 8.72
N LEU A 114 0.58 -9.34 8.70
CA LEU A 114 1.54 -9.82 7.72
C LEU A 114 1.76 -11.34 7.83
N SER A 115 2.03 -11.87 9.02
CA SER A 115 2.23 -13.32 9.20
C SER A 115 1.01 -14.12 8.77
N ASP A 116 -0.20 -13.70 9.15
CA ASP A 116 -1.44 -14.41 8.83
C ASP A 116 -1.72 -14.42 7.33
N ARG A 117 -1.47 -13.28 6.66
CA ARG A 117 -1.63 -13.15 5.20
C ARG A 117 -0.61 -13.98 4.44
N LEU A 118 0.65 -14.03 4.90
CA LEU A 118 1.69 -14.89 4.32
C LEU A 118 1.31 -16.37 4.42
N ARG A 119 0.87 -16.83 5.59
CA ARG A 119 0.42 -18.22 5.80
C ARG A 119 -0.74 -18.55 4.86
N THR A 120 -1.77 -17.69 4.81
CA THR A 120 -2.96 -17.90 3.97
C THR A 120 -2.63 -17.90 2.48
N SER A 121 -1.69 -17.06 2.04
CA SER A 121 -1.32 -16.94 0.61
C SER A 121 -0.36 -18.03 0.13
N HIS A 122 0.42 -18.65 1.02
CA HIS A 122 1.53 -19.52 0.62
C HIS A 122 1.53 -20.92 1.25
N TYR A 123 0.48 -21.33 1.96
CA TYR A 123 0.43 -22.66 2.61
C TYR A 123 0.62 -23.85 1.64
N GLU A 124 0.24 -23.73 0.36
CA GLU A 124 0.43 -24.79 -0.65
C GLU A 124 1.81 -24.74 -1.33
N ASN A 125 2.60 -23.69 -1.11
CA ASN A 125 3.86 -23.52 -1.80
C ASN A 125 4.93 -24.42 -1.17
N SER A 126 5.54 -25.31 -1.97
CA SER A 126 6.58 -26.24 -1.51
C SER A 126 7.84 -25.59 -0.94
N LYS A 127 8.04 -24.28 -1.17
CA LYS A 127 9.16 -23.49 -0.64
C LYS A 127 8.81 -22.68 0.61
N PHE A 128 7.55 -22.68 1.03
CA PHE A 128 7.07 -22.02 2.24
C PHE A 128 6.68 -23.07 3.28
N ILE A 129 7.15 -22.91 4.50
CA ILE A 129 6.82 -23.81 5.61
C ILE A 129 6.06 -23.01 6.67
N ASP A 130 4.85 -23.47 6.95
CA ASP A 130 4.05 -22.97 8.08
C ASP A 130 4.51 -23.66 9.37
N PRO A 131 5.01 -22.91 10.37
CA PRO A 131 5.62 -23.50 11.53
C PRO A 131 4.59 -24.07 12.50
N THR A 132 5.00 -25.10 13.23
CA THR A 132 4.13 -25.73 14.25
C THR A 132 3.78 -24.73 15.34
N SER A 133 2.61 -24.87 15.98
CA SER A 133 2.07 -23.94 17.01
C SER A 133 2.97 -23.65 18.23
N LYS A 134 4.09 -24.35 18.39
CA LYS A 134 5.10 -24.13 19.45
C LYS A 134 6.36 -23.40 18.96
N ALA A 135 6.44 -23.02 17.69
CA ALA A 135 7.61 -22.38 17.12
C ALA A 135 7.75 -20.92 17.59
N LEU A 136 9.00 -20.46 17.70
CA LEU A 136 9.36 -19.08 18.04
C LEU A 136 9.44 -18.16 16.80
N HIS A 137 9.27 -18.72 15.60
CA HIS A 137 9.32 -18.02 14.32
C HIS A 137 7.95 -18.02 13.65
N ASP A 138 7.73 -17.08 12.72
CA ASP A 138 6.43 -16.87 12.09
C ASP A 138 6.26 -17.67 10.80
N PHE A 139 7.33 -17.87 10.04
CA PHE A 139 7.36 -18.74 8.87
C PHE A 139 8.79 -19.17 8.55
N SER A 140 8.93 -20.20 7.72
CA SER A 140 10.24 -20.60 7.19
C SER A 140 10.23 -20.70 5.67
N ILE A 141 11.37 -20.41 5.04
CA ILE A 141 11.55 -20.54 3.59
C ILE A 141 12.64 -21.60 3.31
N VAL A 142 12.37 -22.47 2.35
CA VAL A 142 13.31 -23.48 1.87
C VAL A 142 14.22 -22.86 0.81
N HIS A 143 15.34 -22.30 1.25
CA HIS A 143 16.37 -21.71 0.41
C HIS A 143 17.29 -22.78 -0.21
N TYR A 144 18.15 -22.39 -1.16
CA TYR A 144 19.15 -23.31 -1.71
C TYR A 144 20.16 -23.79 -0.65
N ALA A 145 20.43 -22.95 0.36
CA ALA A 145 21.35 -23.24 1.45
C ALA A 145 20.73 -24.00 2.63
N GLY A 146 19.40 -24.21 2.63
CA GLY A 146 18.69 -24.88 3.71
C GLY A 146 17.40 -24.16 4.11
N VAL A 147 16.76 -24.65 5.17
CA VAL A 147 15.55 -24.02 5.73
C VAL A 147 15.97 -22.87 6.64
N VAL A 148 15.35 -21.70 6.45
CA VAL A 148 15.59 -20.52 7.28
C VAL A 148 14.30 -20.06 7.93
N ASP A 149 14.34 -19.94 9.26
CA ASP A 149 13.23 -19.50 10.09
C ASP A 149 13.24 -17.97 10.25
N TYR A 150 12.15 -17.30 9.88
CA TYR A 150 12.01 -15.85 9.94
C TYR A 150 10.97 -15.40 10.98
N SER A 151 11.27 -14.29 11.65
CA SER A 151 10.40 -13.60 12.60
C SER A 151 9.97 -12.28 11.99
N VAL A 152 8.66 -12.04 11.83
CA VAL A 152 8.11 -10.80 11.21
C VAL A 152 8.09 -9.59 12.13
N ASP A 153 8.44 -9.77 13.40
CA ASP A 153 8.60 -8.72 14.41
C ASP A 153 9.36 -7.49 13.89
N GLY A 154 8.67 -6.34 13.83
CA GLY A 154 9.18 -5.06 13.40
C GLY A 154 9.31 -4.85 11.89
N TRP A 155 8.84 -5.79 11.04
CA TRP A 155 9.00 -5.69 9.59
C TRP A 155 8.24 -4.53 8.99
N THR A 156 7.02 -4.27 9.44
CA THR A 156 6.23 -3.14 8.90
C THR A 156 6.91 -1.81 9.17
N ASN A 157 7.51 -1.63 10.34
CA ASN A 157 8.25 -0.43 10.70
C ASN A 157 9.55 -0.30 9.92
N LYS A 158 10.29 -1.40 9.75
CA LYS A 158 11.55 -1.42 8.99
C LYS A 158 11.37 -1.15 7.50
N ASN A 159 10.25 -1.61 6.93
CA ASN A 159 9.93 -1.37 5.52
C ASN A 159 9.34 0.02 5.27
N ASN A 160 8.72 0.62 6.29
CA ASN A 160 8.22 1.98 6.23
C ASN A 160 9.38 3.00 6.34
N SER A 161 9.60 3.75 5.28
CA SER A 161 10.66 4.76 5.17
C SER A 161 10.22 6.15 5.66
N GLY A 162 8.99 6.29 6.18
CA GLY A 162 8.44 7.55 6.63
C GLY A 162 9.19 8.13 7.83
N ILE A 163 10.03 9.13 7.58
CA ILE A 163 10.66 9.96 8.61
C ILE A 163 9.86 11.26 8.74
N ASN A 164 9.80 11.82 9.93
CA ASN A 164 9.15 13.11 10.15
C ASN A 164 9.82 14.20 9.30
N GLN A 165 9.05 14.79 8.39
CA GLN A 165 9.55 15.77 7.41
C GLN A 165 10.11 17.03 8.07
N SER A 166 9.48 17.52 9.15
CA SER A 166 9.97 18.71 9.86
C SER A 166 11.37 18.49 10.46
N VAL A 167 11.68 17.26 10.89
CA VAL A 167 13.02 16.91 11.37
C VAL A 167 14.03 16.93 10.23
N VAL A 168 13.66 16.42 9.04
CA VAL A 168 14.52 16.46 7.85
C VAL A 168 14.85 17.89 7.45
N GLU A 169 13.85 18.78 7.43
CA GLU A 169 14.03 20.19 7.08
C GLU A 169 14.91 20.95 8.07
N ILE A 170 14.75 20.70 9.38
CA ILE A 170 15.63 21.30 10.41
C ILE A 170 17.06 20.82 10.21
N LEU A 171 17.28 19.53 9.97
CA LEU A 171 18.62 18.97 9.80
C LEU A 171 19.29 19.40 8.49
N ALA A 172 18.51 19.62 7.42
CA ALA A 172 19.01 20.17 6.15
C ALA A 172 19.42 21.66 6.25
N ASN A 173 18.87 22.38 7.24
CA ASN A 173 19.20 23.77 7.56
C ASN A 173 20.09 23.91 8.79
N SER A 174 20.71 22.82 9.25
CA SER A 174 21.66 22.82 10.35
C SER A 174 22.84 23.76 10.08
N GLU A 175 23.33 24.45 11.12
CA GLU A 175 24.55 25.28 11.05
C GLU A 175 25.82 24.46 10.77
N ASN A 176 25.83 23.19 11.17
CA ASN A 176 26.89 22.26 10.80
C ASN A 176 26.77 21.89 9.32
N GLU A 177 27.74 22.32 8.50
CA GLU A 177 27.76 22.12 7.05
C GLU A 177 27.71 20.64 6.64
N ILE A 178 28.40 19.75 7.37
CA ILE A 178 28.40 18.30 7.07
C ILE A 178 27.00 17.73 7.30
N MET A 179 26.35 18.11 8.40
CA MET A 179 24.97 17.69 8.67
C MET A 179 24.03 18.25 7.59
N ALA A 180 24.13 19.54 7.26
CA ALA A 180 23.33 20.14 6.21
C ALA A 180 23.52 19.42 4.86
N ASP A 181 24.75 19.10 4.47
CA ASP A 181 25.07 18.43 3.21
C ASP A 181 24.57 16.97 3.17
N ILE A 182 24.71 16.22 4.27
CA ILE A 182 24.17 14.86 4.42
C ILE A 182 22.65 14.84 4.18
N TRP A 183 21.94 15.84 4.71
CA TRP A 183 20.48 15.89 4.64
C TRP A 183 19.96 16.59 3.37
N ARG A 184 20.64 17.59 2.81
CA ARG A 184 20.29 18.20 1.51
C ARG A 184 20.39 17.21 0.35
N ASN A 185 21.46 16.41 0.31
CA ASN A 185 21.69 15.40 -0.73
C ASN A 185 21.03 14.05 -0.41
N SER A 186 20.19 13.99 0.62
CA SER A 186 19.46 12.78 0.97
C SER A 186 18.35 12.52 -0.07
N PRO A 187 18.20 11.30 -0.59
CA PRO A 187 17.07 10.95 -1.46
C PRO A 187 15.70 11.12 -0.77
N ILE A 188 15.69 11.29 0.55
CA ILE A 188 14.51 11.64 1.37
C ILE A 188 14.10 13.10 1.13
N SER A 189 15.05 14.00 0.87
CA SER A 189 14.81 15.42 0.60
C SER A 189 14.25 15.65 -0.81
N SER A 190 14.53 14.78 -1.78
CA SER A 190 13.89 14.82 -3.12
C SER A 190 12.36 14.57 -3.08
N MET A 191 11.80 14.17 -1.94
CA MET A 191 10.35 14.13 -1.72
C MET A 191 9.72 15.54 -1.68
N THR A 192 10.51 16.61 -1.57
CA THR A 192 10.03 18.00 -1.56
C THR A 192 9.59 18.50 -2.94
N ASP A 193 10.13 17.97 -4.04
CA ASP A 193 9.86 18.53 -5.38
C ASP A 193 8.59 17.94 -6.03
N ALA A 194 8.03 16.86 -5.46
CA ALA A 194 6.79 16.28 -5.94
C ALA A 194 5.53 17.09 -5.57
N ASN A 195 5.64 18.12 -4.72
CA ASN A 195 4.59 19.10 -4.45
C ASN A 195 4.84 20.47 -5.13
N GLY A 196 5.86 20.58 -5.98
CA GLY A 196 6.27 21.87 -6.53
C GLY A 196 7.06 21.82 -7.84
N GLY A 197 6.73 20.90 -8.76
CA GLY A 197 7.28 20.95 -10.12
C GLY A 197 7.42 19.58 -10.76
N LYS A 198 6.62 19.32 -11.81
CA LYS A 198 6.86 18.17 -12.69
C LYS A 198 6.99 18.61 -14.13
N GLU A 199 8.13 18.25 -14.67
CA GLU A 199 8.43 18.12 -16.09
C GLU A 199 7.41 17.24 -16.81
N THR A 200 7.23 17.57 -18.08
CA THR A 200 6.29 17.03 -19.06
C THR A 200 6.73 15.69 -19.64
N GLY A 201 5.79 14.76 -19.84
CA GLY A 201 6.02 13.59 -20.70
C GLY A 201 5.00 12.45 -20.59
N HIS A 202 3.84 12.60 -21.26
CA HIS A 202 2.98 11.55 -21.83
C HIS A 202 2.85 10.18 -21.14
N SER A 203 1.77 9.97 -20.37
CA SER A 203 0.78 8.91 -20.65
C SER A 203 -0.45 9.08 -19.76
N CYS A 204 -1.60 9.21 -20.40
CA CYS A 204 -2.93 9.16 -19.82
C CYS A 204 -3.14 7.76 -19.22
N HIS A 205 -3.35 7.66 -17.90
CA HIS A 205 -4.34 6.82 -17.23
C HIS A 205 -4.44 7.30 -15.77
N LYS A 206 -5.51 8.02 -15.46
CA LYS A 206 -5.87 8.41 -14.09
C LYS A 206 -6.20 7.15 -13.29
N THR A 207 -5.26 6.69 -12.48
CA THR A 207 -5.59 6.01 -11.22
C THR A 207 -5.20 6.95 -10.09
N THR A 208 -6.03 7.00 -9.06
CA THR A 208 -5.85 7.73 -7.82
C THR A 208 -4.53 7.32 -7.16
N HIS A 209 -3.42 7.95 -7.57
CA HIS A 209 -2.16 7.83 -6.86
C HIS A 209 -2.25 8.67 -5.58
N HIS A 210 -2.74 8.03 -4.51
CA HIS A 210 -2.11 8.22 -3.21
C HIS A 210 -0.60 8.19 -3.47
N THR A 211 0.11 9.24 -3.08
CA THR A 211 1.57 9.30 -3.01
C THR A 211 2.07 7.96 -2.48
N SER A 212 2.54 7.10 -3.38
CA SER A 212 2.98 5.75 -3.02
C SER A 212 4.17 5.95 -2.11
N LEU A 213 3.98 5.77 -0.80
CA LEU A 213 5.07 5.63 0.16
C LEU A 213 6.05 4.63 -0.42
N LYS A 214 7.21 5.13 -0.86
CA LYS A 214 8.24 4.33 -1.50
C LYS A 214 8.90 3.50 -0.40
N THR A 215 8.64 2.19 -0.40
CA THR A 215 9.11 1.31 0.68
C THR A 215 10.54 0.87 0.44
N VAL A 216 11.23 0.49 1.51
CA VAL A 216 12.60 -0.05 1.44
C VAL A 216 12.67 -1.29 0.54
N ALA A 217 11.66 -2.17 0.61
CA ALA A 217 11.58 -3.37 -0.21
C ALA A 217 11.55 -3.06 -1.73
N GLN A 218 10.81 -2.02 -2.14
CA GLN A 218 10.70 -1.66 -3.57
C GLN A 218 12.01 -1.10 -4.10
N ASP A 219 12.65 -0.21 -3.33
CA ASP A 219 13.95 0.36 -3.68
C ASP A 219 15.04 -0.71 -3.77
N TYR A 220 15.09 -1.60 -2.78
CA TYR A 220 16.05 -2.69 -2.75
C TYR A 220 15.85 -3.65 -3.93
N LYS A 221 14.60 -4.02 -4.22
CA LYS A 221 14.27 -4.88 -5.37
C LYS A 221 14.71 -4.25 -6.70
N HIS A 222 14.44 -2.96 -6.90
CA HIS A 222 14.84 -2.27 -8.14
C HIS A 222 16.36 -2.24 -8.30
N GLN A 223 17.09 -1.82 -7.25
CA GLN A 223 18.55 -1.73 -7.28
C GLN A 223 19.20 -3.10 -7.51
N LEU A 224 18.66 -4.16 -6.91
CA LEU A 224 19.14 -5.51 -7.13
C LEU A 224 18.89 -5.97 -8.57
N SER A 225 17.70 -5.69 -9.13
CA SER A 225 17.41 -6.02 -10.54
C SER A 225 18.35 -5.30 -11.51
N ASP A 226 18.66 -4.02 -11.24
CA ASP A 226 19.63 -3.26 -12.05
C ASP A 226 21.02 -3.89 -11.98
N LEU A 227 21.46 -4.31 -10.79
CA LEU A 227 22.72 -5.00 -10.59
C LEU A 227 22.78 -6.33 -11.37
N ILE A 228 21.75 -7.17 -11.25
CA ILE A 228 21.69 -8.45 -11.99
C ILE A 228 21.71 -8.19 -13.50
N THR A 229 20.98 -7.19 -13.98
CA THR A 229 20.96 -6.83 -15.41
C THR A 229 22.33 -6.34 -15.90
N LEU A 230 23.06 -5.59 -15.07
CA LEU A 230 24.41 -5.16 -15.38
C LEU A 230 25.35 -6.37 -15.46
N LEU A 231 25.24 -7.30 -14.52
CA LEU A 231 26.10 -8.48 -14.48
C LEU A 231 25.88 -9.42 -15.65
N SER A 232 24.63 -9.66 -16.05
CA SER A 232 24.31 -10.49 -17.21
C SER A 232 24.88 -9.95 -18.53
N LYS A 233 25.25 -8.66 -18.59
CA LYS A 233 25.93 -8.06 -19.75
C LYS A 233 27.46 -8.17 -19.71
N THR A 234 28.02 -8.66 -18.61
CA THR A 234 29.48 -8.75 -18.41
C THR A 234 29.93 -10.20 -18.39
N LYS A 235 31.23 -10.42 -18.68
CA LYS A 235 31.85 -11.73 -18.45
C LYS A 235 32.12 -11.92 -16.97
N ILE A 236 31.39 -12.82 -16.33
CA ILE A 236 31.46 -13.06 -14.88
C ILE A 236 32.54 -14.11 -14.57
N GLN A 237 33.31 -13.86 -13.50
CA GLN A 237 34.20 -14.86 -12.89
C GLN A 237 33.78 -15.09 -11.45
N PHE A 238 33.64 -16.36 -11.05
CA PHE A 238 33.18 -16.73 -9.72
C PHE A 238 34.31 -17.23 -8.83
N VAL A 239 34.35 -16.73 -7.59
CA VAL A 239 35.18 -17.26 -6.51
C VAL A 239 34.26 -17.63 -5.35
N ARG A 240 34.15 -18.93 -5.04
CA ARG A 240 33.28 -19.44 -3.96
C ARG A 240 34.11 -19.71 -2.72
N CYS A 241 33.95 -18.87 -1.70
CA CYS A 241 34.58 -19.06 -0.40
C CYS A 241 33.77 -20.06 0.44
N LEU A 242 34.44 -21.02 1.08
CA LEU A 242 33.83 -21.97 2.00
C LEU A 242 34.26 -21.66 3.42
N LYS A 243 33.30 -21.71 4.36
CA LYS A 243 33.57 -21.55 5.78
C LYS A 243 34.15 -22.86 6.34
N PRO A 244 35.36 -22.84 6.95
CA PRO A 244 35.99 -24.06 7.44
C PRO A 244 35.39 -24.55 8.76
N ASN A 245 35.04 -23.64 9.68
CA ASN A 245 34.42 -23.92 10.97
C ASN A 245 33.70 -22.68 11.53
N TYR A 246 32.81 -22.85 12.50
CA TYR A 246 32.11 -21.74 13.18
C TYR A 246 32.97 -21.02 14.22
N GLU A 247 33.98 -21.69 14.77
CA GLU A 247 34.85 -21.18 15.84
C GLU A 247 35.90 -20.16 15.36
N LYS A 248 36.03 -20.01 14.03
CA LYS A 248 37.03 -19.15 13.35
C LYS A 248 38.47 -19.54 13.68
N VAL A 249 38.72 -20.82 13.93
CA VAL A 249 40.06 -21.36 14.22
C VAL A 249 40.75 -21.74 12.90
N PRO A 250 42.01 -21.31 12.66
CA PRO A 250 42.74 -21.72 11.47
C PRO A 250 42.96 -23.25 11.45
N GLU A 251 43.02 -23.83 10.25
CA GLU A 251 43.33 -25.26 10.01
C GLU A 251 42.37 -26.30 10.60
N VAL A 252 41.29 -25.87 11.26
CA VAL A 252 40.22 -26.75 11.73
C VAL A 252 39.11 -26.77 10.69
N PHE A 253 38.72 -27.96 10.25
CA PHE A 253 37.67 -28.14 9.24
C PHE A 253 36.55 -28.99 9.83
N ASP A 254 35.31 -28.47 9.77
CA ASP A 254 34.11 -29.23 10.07
C ASP A 254 33.64 -29.94 8.78
N PRO A 255 33.76 -31.29 8.70
CA PRO A 255 33.45 -32.01 7.48
C PRO A 255 31.98 -31.90 7.07
N LEU A 256 31.05 -31.85 8.03
CA LEU A 256 29.61 -31.80 7.73
C LEU A 256 29.23 -30.42 7.19
N LEU A 257 29.74 -29.36 7.84
CA LEU A 257 29.55 -27.98 7.40
C LEU A 257 30.10 -27.75 5.98
N ILE A 258 31.29 -28.27 5.68
CA ILE A 258 31.90 -28.11 4.35
C ILE A 258 31.12 -28.91 3.31
N LEU A 259 30.72 -30.14 3.62
CA LEU A 259 29.94 -30.98 2.72
C LEU A 259 28.60 -30.34 2.36
N GLU A 260 27.90 -29.77 3.34
CA GLU A 260 26.65 -29.05 3.12
C GLU A 260 26.85 -27.83 2.22
N GLN A 261 27.87 -27.01 2.48
CA GLN A 261 28.19 -25.86 1.63
C GLN A 261 28.53 -26.26 0.18
N ILE A 262 29.27 -27.34 -0.03
CA ILE A 262 29.63 -27.83 -1.37
C ILE A 262 28.36 -28.22 -2.16
N ARG A 263 27.42 -28.90 -1.50
CA ARG A 263 26.15 -29.33 -2.11
C ARG A 263 25.27 -28.13 -2.43
N CYS A 264 25.03 -27.25 -1.46
CA CYS A 264 24.14 -26.11 -1.62
C CYS A 264 24.69 -25.07 -2.62
N ASN A 265 26.00 -24.82 -2.64
CA ASN A 265 26.59 -23.85 -3.57
C ASN A 265 26.66 -24.36 -5.03
N GLY A 266 26.22 -25.59 -5.32
CA GLY A 266 26.27 -26.18 -6.66
C GLY A 266 27.70 -26.45 -7.16
N VAL A 267 28.66 -26.58 -6.23
CA VAL A 267 30.08 -26.72 -6.56
C VAL A 267 30.35 -28.10 -7.18
N SER A 268 29.71 -29.15 -6.68
CA SER A 268 29.83 -30.51 -7.24
C SER A 268 29.38 -30.57 -8.70
N GLU A 269 28.28 -29.89 -9.02
CA GLU A 269 27.66 -29.84 -10.34
C GLU A 269 28.53 -29.01 -11.29
N ALA A 270 29.03 -27.86 -10.83
CA ALA A 270 29.95 -27.03 -11.60
C ALA A 270 31.26 -27.76 -11.93
N ILE A 271 31.80 -28.54 -11.00
CA ILE A 271 32.98 -29.37 -11.26
C ILE A 271 32.66 -30.45 -12.30
N LYS A 272 31.51 -31.13 -12.20
CA LYS A 272 31.10 -32.14 -13.21
C LYS A 272 31.03 -31.55 -14.61
N ILE A 273 30.36 -30.40 -14.78
CA ILE A 273 30.28 -29.71 -16.08
C ILE A 273 31.66 -29.28 -16.56
N SER A 274 32.51 -28.77 -15.67
CA SER A 274 33.87 -28.35 -16.03
C SER A 274 34.76 -29.53 -16.45
N CYS A 275 34.56 -30.70 -15.84
CA CYS A 275 35.28 -31.94 -16.17
C CYS A 275 34.81 -32.54 -17.50
N GLU A 276 33.51 -32.50 -17.79
CA GLU A 276 32.93 -33.03 -19.03
C GLU A 276 33.05 -32.06 -20.21
N GLY A 277 32.99 -30.75 -19.92
CA GLY A 277 33.01 -29.64 -20.87
C GLY A 277 34.40 -29.11 -21.21
N TYR A 278 34.45 -27.86 -21.70
CA TYR A 278 35.65 -27.19 -22.19
C TYR A 278 35.70 -25.75 -21.65
N PRO A 279 36.12 -25.54 -20.38
CA PRO A 279 36.02 -24.25 -19.71
C PRO A 279 36.95 -23.16 -20.29
N THR A 280 37.98 -23.54 -21.04
CA THR A 280 38.89 -22.58 -21.68
C THR A 280 38.55 -22.47 -23.17
N LYS A 281 38.25 -21.24 -23.59
CA LYS A 281 37.88 -20.89 -24.97
C LYS A 281 38.86 -19.85 -25.49
N ILE A 282 39.49 -20.14 -26.62
CA ILE A 282 40.45 -19.23 -27.26
C ILE A 282 40.02 -19.03 -28.72
N PRO A 283 39.81 -17.79 -29.18
CA PRO A 283 39.56 -17.52 -30.58
C PRO A 283 40.66 -18.13 -31.46
N ILE A 284 40.27 -18.65 -32.63
CA ILE A 284 41.21 -19.34 -33.53
C ILE A 284 42.39 -18.45 -33.91
N HIS A 285 42.10 -17.19 -34.23
CA HIS A 285 43.12 -16.19 -34.53
C HIS A 285 44.15 -16.04 -33.40
N ASP A 286 43.67 -15.78 -32.18
CA ASP A 286 44.52 -15.54 -31.00
C ASP A 286 45.35 -16.77 -30.62
N PHE A 287 44.78 -17.96 -30.78
CA PHE A 287 45.51 -19.21 -30.57
C PHE A 287 46.69 -19.31 -31.55
N TYR A 288 46.50 -19.00 -32.83
CA TYR A 288 47.59 -19.05 -33.81
C TYR A 288 48.58 -17.91 -33.67
N GLU A 289 48.14 -16.70 -33.31
CA GLU A 289 49.06 -15.61 -33.02
C GLU A 289 50.02 -16.01 -31.87
N ARG A 290 49.48 -16.66 -30.84
CA ARG A 290 50.23 -17.07 -29.66
C ARG A 290 51.05 -18.35 -29.84
N TYR A 291 50.49 -19.37 -30.50
CA TYR A 291 51.07 -20.72 -30.59
C TYR A 291 51.45 -21.13 -32.01
N GLY A 292 51.12 -20.35 -33.03
CA GLY A 292 51.37 -20.65 -34.45
C GLY A 292 52.85 -20.89 -34.76
N LYS A 293 53.76 -20.22 -34.05
CA LYS A 293 55.21 -20.45 -34.16
C LYS A 293 55.63 -21.87 -33.75
N TRP A 294 54.84 -22.57 -32.94
CA TRP A 294 55.07 -23.97 -32.55
C TRP A 294 54.59 -24.97 -33.61
N PHE A 295 53.74 -24.54 -34.54
CA PHE A 295 53.25 -25.33 -35.66
C PHE A 295 54.08 -25.00 -36.91
N SER A 296 55.10 -25.81 -37.19
CA SER A 296 56.00 -25.69 -38.34
C SER A 296 55.26 -25.33 -39.65
N ASN A 297 55.47 -24.10 -40.16
CA ASN A 297 55.12 -23.54 -41.49
C ASN A 297 53.77 -23.90 -42.14
N ARG A 298 52.81 -24.53 -41.45
CA ARG A 298 51.47 -24.79 -41.98
C ARG A 298 50.62 -23.54 -41.77
N LYS A 299 50.20 -22.92 -42.88
CA LYS A 299 49.44 -21.67 -42.90
C LYS A 299 48.07 -21.80 -42.18
N PRO A 300 47.57 -20.68 -41.61
CA PRO A 300 46.38 -20.61 -40.74
C PRO A 300 45.06 -21.13 -41.33
N SER A 301 44.96 -21.26 -42.66
CA SER A 301 43.74 -21.66 -43.38
C SER A 301 43.48 -23.17 -43.43
N ASN A 302 44.43 -24.00 -42.98
CA ASN A 302 44.46 -25.44 -43.29
C ASN A 302 44.23 -26.37 -42.09
N LEU A 303 43.77 -25.84 -40.95
CA LEU A 303 43.41 -26.62 -39.77
C LEU A 303 41.90 -26.49 -39.57
N LYS A 304 41.15 -27.25 -40.37
CA LYS A 304 39.68 -27.31 -40.30
C LYS A 304 39.20 -28.40 -39.35
N ASN A 305 40.03 -29.43 -39.12
CA ASN A 305 39.66 -30.61 -38.34
C ASN A 305 40.76 -31.02 -37.34
N GLU A 306 40.36 -31.65 -36.23
CA GLU A 306 41.23 -32.24 -35.19
C GLU A 306 42.25 -33.26 -35.75
N SER A 307 41.95 -33.84 -36.92
CA SER A 307 42.80 -34.81 -37.60
C SER A 307 44.09 -34.22 -38.18
N GLU A 308 44.12 -32.91 -38.41
CA GLU A 308 45.25 -32.19 -39.02
C GLU A 308 46.31 -31.75 -37.99
N PHE A 309 46.04 -31.95 -36.69
CA PHE A 309 46.99 -31.68 -35.62
C PHE A 309 48.22 -32.62 -35.71
N PRO A 310 49.46 -32.12 -35.63
CA PRO A 310 50.65 -32.94 -35.75
C PRO A 310 50.67 -34.10 -34.74
N ARG A 311 51.07 -35.31 -35.17
CA ARG A 311 51.13 -36.52 -34.31
C ARG A 311 51.92 -36.34 -33.01
N ARG A 312 52.91 -35.42 -33.00
CA ARG A 312 53.70 -35.06 -31.81
C ARG A 312 52.84 -34.50 -30.66
N TYR A 313 51.64 -34.00 -30.96
CA TYR A 313 50.69 -33.41 -30.02
C TYR A 313 49.42 -34.27 -29.84
N SER A 314 49.53 -35.59 -29.98
CA SER A 314 48.40 -36.54 -29.89
C SER A 314 47.65 -36.47 -28.53
N LEU A 315 48.32 -36.05 -27.46
CA LEU A 315 47.69 -35.82 -26.14
C LEU A 315 46.75 -34.60 -26.16
N MET A 316 47.18 -33.47 -26.75
CA MET A 316 46.33 -32.29 -26.98
C MET A 316 45.09 -32.64 -27.82
N LYS A 317 45.23 -33.53 -28.81
CA LYS A 317 44.14 -33.96 -29.69
C LYS A 317 42.96 -34.62 -28.96
N LYS A 318 43.16 -35.21 -27.77
CA LYS A 318 42.06 -35.79 -26.96
C LYS A 318 41.33 -34.76 -26.08
N ARG A 319 41.92 -33.58 -25.87
CA ARG A 319 41.43 -32.51 -24.98
C ARG A 319 40.93 -31.27 -25.73
N LEU A 320 41.26 -31.19 -27.01
CA LEU A 320 40.97 -30.06 -27.89
C LEU A 320 39.81 -30.41 -28.81
N LYS A 321 38.76 -29.59 -28.78
CA LYS A 321 37.72 -29.55 -29.80
C LYS A 321 37.94 -28.31 -30.66
N ILE A 322 37.99 -28.49 -31.98
CA ILE A 322 38.10 -27.37 -32.93
C ILE A 322 36.70 -27.10 -33.48
N CYS A 323 36.13 -25.95 -33.08
CA CYS A 323 34.83 -25.46 -33.53
C CYS A 323 35.01 -24.12 -34.27
N LYS A 324 34.14 -23.13 -34.04
CA LYS A 324 34.40 -21.74 -34.44
C LYS A 324 35.47 -21.11 -33.55
N THR A 325 35.59 -21.60 -32.31
CA THR A 325 36.68 -21.30 -31.36
C THR A 325 37.46 -22.57 -30.96
N PHE A 326 38.68 -22.40 -30.43
CA PHE A 326 39.41 -23.51 -29.79
C PHE A 326 38.87 -23.74 -28.39
N LEU A 327 38.36 -24.95 -28.16
CA LEU A 327 37.82 -25.39 -26.88
C LEU A 327 38.80 -26.36 -26.23
N ILE A 328 39.28 -26.02 -25.03
CA ILE A 328 40.29 -26.78 -24.29
C ILE A 328 39.69 -27.28 -22.98
N ASN A 329 39.72 -28.60 -22.78
CA ASN A 329 39.41 -29.23 -21.49
C ASN A 329 40.72 -29.44 -20.71
N GLN A 330 41.02 -28.51 -19.80
CA GLN A 330 42.23 -28.54 -18.95
C GLN A 330 42.11 -29.47 -17.74
N MET A 331 40.93 -30.04 -17.45
CA MET A 331 40.67 -30.83 -16.24
C MET A 331 40.88 -32.34 -16.43
N LYS A 332 40.98 -32.83 -17.67
CA LYS A 332 41.48 -34.20 -17.92
C LYS A 332 42.99 -34.19 -17.68
N ASP A 333 43.50 -35.09 -16.83
CA ASP A 333 44.87 -35.28 -16.29
C ASP A 333 45.81 -34.05 -16.22
N ARG A 334 45.87 -33.44 -15.04
CA ARG A 334 46.62 -32.21 -14.72
C ARG A 334 48.14 -32.41 -14.54
N ASP A 335 48.61 -33.63 -14.28
CA ASP A 335 49.92 -33.83 -13.61
C ASP A 335 51.15 -33.94 -14.55
N LEU A 336 50.96 -34.19 -15.85
CA LEU A 336 52.08 -34.36 -16.79
C LEU A 336 52.41 -33.10 -17.61
N GLU A 337 51.44 -32.24 -17.92
CA GLU A 337 51.62 -31.10 -18.83
C GLU A 337 52.19 -29.84 -18.17
N GLU A 338 51.89 -29.52 -16.91
CA GLU A 338 52.44 -28.31 -16.26
C GLU A 338 53.98 -28.42 -16.15
N THR A 339 54.48 -29.62 -15.86
CA THR A 339 55.89 -29.96 -15.79
C THR A 339 56.55 -29.91 -17.17
N GLU A 340 55.95 -30.53 -18.20
CA GLU A 340 56.48 -30.47 -19.58
C GLU A 340 56.41 -29.06 -20.20
N ARG A 341 55.37 -28.28 -19.88
CA ARG A 341 55.20 -26.88 -20.32
C ARG A 341 56.22 -25.98 -19.66
N GLN A 342 56.44 -26.13 -18.35
CA GLN A 342 57.49 -25.41 -17.64
C GLN A 342 58.87 -25.78 -18.21
N ASP A 343 59.14 -27.06 -18.46
CA ASP A 343 60.41 -27.51 -19.03
C ASP A 343 60.64 -27.02 -20.47
N TYR A 344 59.61 -26.96 -21.30
CA TYR A 344 59.71 -26.39 -22.65
C TYR A 344 60.00 -24.90 -22.60
N TRP A 345 59.26 -24.12 -21.80
CA TRP A 345 59.52 -22.68 -21.66
C TRP A 345 60.86 -22.38 -21.01
N LYS A 346 61.33 -23.23 -20.10
CA LYS A 346 62.68 -23.13 -19.51
C LYS A 346 63.75 -23.34 -20.57
N ARG A 347 63.60 -24.35 -21.44
CA ARG A 347 64.49 -24.63 -22.58
C ARG A 347 64.46 -23.54 -23.64
N GLU A 348 63.28 -23.03 -23.99
CA GLU A 348 63.13 -22.00 -25.02
C GLU A 348 63.62 -20.63 -24.54
N LYS A 349 63.37 -20.29 -23.27
CA LYS A 349 63.95 -19.11 -22.63
C LYS A 349 65.48 -19.20 -22.65
N GLN A 350 66.03 -20.35 -22.29
CA GLN A 350 67.47 -20.58 -22.34
C GLN A 350 68.05 -20.46 -23.75
N ARG A 351 67.35 -21.00 -24.77
CA ARG A 351 67.73 -20.87 -26.19
C ARG A 351 67.78 -19.41 -26.65
N LEU A 352 66.75 -18.63 -26.32
CA LEU A 352 66.68 -17.21 -26.67
C LEU A 352 67.72 -16.37 -25.91
N GLU A 353 67.98 -16.69 -24.65
CA GLU A 353 69.04 -16.06 -23.86
C GLU A 353 70.44 -16.36 -24.44
N GLU A 354 70.69 -17.59 -24.88
CA GLU A 354 71.92 -17.97 -25.58
C GLU A 354 72.06 -17.22 -26.92
N GLU A 355 70.98 -17.12 -27.70
CA GLU A 355 70.97 -16.40 -28.99
C GLU A 355 71.27 -14.90 -28.80
N ILE A 356 70.61 -14.25 -27.83
CA ILE A 356 70.88 -12.85 -27.46
C ILE A 356 72.32 -12.66 -26.96
N GLU A 357 72.85 -13.59 -26.17
CA GLU A 357 74.20 -13.53 -25.65
C GLU A 357 75.25 -13.70 -26.75
N THR A 358 75.01 -14.57 -27.73
CA THR A 358 75.88 -14.71 -28.90
C THR A 358 75.88 -13.46 -29.77
N GLU A 359 74.71 -12.83 -29.98
CA GLU A 359 74.62 -11.55 -30.70
C GLU A 359 75.33 -10.41 -29.94
N ARG A 360 75.19 -10.35 -28.60
CA ARG A 360 75.89 -9.38 -27.76
C ARG A 360 77.40 -9.56 -27.86
N LYS A 361 77.91 -10.77 -27.70
CA LYS A 361 79.35 -11.07 -27.85
C LYS A 361 79.87 -10.72 -29.23
N ALA A 362 79.10 -10.98 -30.29
CA ALA A 362 79.46 -10.58 -31.64
C ALA A 362 79.52 -9.04 -31.78
N LYS A 363 78.53 -8.31 -31.26
CA LYS A 363 78.53 -6.84 -31.25
C LYS A 363 79.68 -6.25 -30.45
N ASP A 364 79.97 -6.79 -29.28
CA ASP A 364 81.07 -6.34 -28.42
C ASP A 364 82.44 -6.63 -29.06
N SER A 365 82.59 -7.78 -29.73
CA SER A 365 83.80 -8.09 -30.49
C SER A 365 84.02 -7.12 -31.65
N ILE A 366 82.95 -6.77 -32.38
CA ILE A 366 83.00 -5.78 -33.47
C ILE A 366 83.35 -4.40 -32.92
N PHE A 367 82.72 -3.99 -31.81
CA PHE A 367 82.98 -2.72 -31.14
C PHE A 367 84.43 -2.59 -30.67
N ASN A 368 84.96 -3.63 -30.00
CA ASN A 368 86.35 -3.65 -29.54
C ASN A 368 87.36 -3.64 -30.70
N SER A 369 87.06 -4.37 -31.78
CA SER A 369 87.90 -4.38 -32.99
C SER A 369 87.93 -3.00 -33.65
N ARG A 370 86.77 -2.33 -33.73
CA ARG A 370 86.66 -0.96 -34.26
C ARG A 370 87.42 0.04 -33.41
N LYS A 371 87.26 0.00 -32.09
CA LYS A 371 88.00 0.87 -31.15
C LYS A 371 89.51 0.66 -31.23
N GLN A 372 89.96 -0.58 -31.40
CA GLN A 372 91.38 -0.89 -31.59
C GLN A 372 91.90 -0.37 -32.93
N LEU A 373 91.11 -0.48 -34.01
CA LEU A 373 91.45 0.10 -35.31
C LEU A 373 91.49 1.63 -35.25
N GLU A 374 90.56 2.28 -34.57
CA GLU A 374 90.55 3.73 -34.35
C GLU A 374 91.79 4.18 -33.57
N LYS A 375 92.18 3.43 -32.53
CA LYS A 375 93.43 3.67 -31.80
C LYS A 375 94.66 3.49 -32.69
N ASN A 376 94.74 2.40 -33.45
CA ASN A 376 95.84 2.15 -34.38
C ASN A 376 95.91 3.24 -35.47
N PHE A 377 94.77 3.72 -35.95
CA PHE A 377 94.68 4.80 -36.93
C PHE A 377 95.11 6.13 -36.32
N SER A 378 94.72 6.42 -35.07
CA SER A 378 95.18 7.59 -34.32
C SER A 378 96.69 7.56 -34.08
N ASP A 379 97.25 6.41 -33.66
CA ASP A 379 98.69 6.21 -33.45
C ASP A 379 99.47 6.33 -34.77
N MET A 380 98.94 5.78 -35.87
CA MET A 380 99.53 5.90 -37.20
C MET A 380 99.47 7.34 -37.70
N ASN A 381 98.35 8.03 -37.49
CA ASN A 381 98.18 9.43 -37.85
C ASN A 381 99.14 10.30 -37.02
N ALA A 382 99.28 10.06 -35.71
CA ALA A 382 100.24 10.76 -34.86
C ALA A 382 101.69 10.53 -35.30
N LYS A 383 102.06 9.30 -35.68
CA LYS A 383 103.38 9.00 -36.29
C LYS A 383 103.56 9.71 -37.63
N PHE A 384 102.53 9.74 -38.48
CA PHE A 384 102.56 10.46 -39.75
C PHE A 384 102.68 11.97 -39.53
N THR A 385 101.97 12.53 -38.55
CA THR A 385 102.07 13.96 -38.19
C THR A 385 103.44 14.28 -37.59
N SER A 386 104.01 13.39 -36.78
CA SER A 386 105.37 13.52 -36.24
C SER A 386 106.40 13.50 -37.38
N CYS A 387 106.28 12.56 -38.32
CA CYS A 387 107.17 12.46 -39.48
C CYS A 387 107.00 13.65 -40.44
N GLN A 388 105.77 14.15 -40.64
CA GLN A 388 105.52 15.41 -41.34
C GLN A 388 106.13 16.59 -40.59
N SER A 389 106.03 16.64 -39.26
CA SER A 389 106.59 17.70 -38.45
C SER A 389 108.12 17.69 -38.45
N GLU A 390 108.77 16.52 -38.54
CA GLU A 390 110.22 16.39 -38.74
C GLU A 390 110.64 16.84 -40.14
N ASN A 391 109.86 16.49 -41.18
CA ASN A 391 110.09 16.93 -42.56
C ASN A 391 109.82 18.45 -42.75
N GLU A 392 108.85 19.00 -42.02
CA GLU A 392 108.57 20.44 -41.97
C GLU A 392 109.53 21.18 -41.01
N MET A 393 110.08 20.54 -39.98
CA MET A 393 111.20 21.06 -39.17
C MET A 393 112.46 21.25 -40.01
N SER A 394 112.69 20.39 -41.02
CA SER A 394 113.72 20.61 -42.04
C SER A 394 113.42 21.80 -42.99
N LYS A 395 112.17 22.28 -43.04
CA LYS A 395 111.75 23.48 -43.82
C LYS A 395 111.49 24.73 -42.95
N LYS A 396 111.51 24.59 -41.62
CA LYS A 396 111.15 25.61 -40.60
C LYS A 396 112.21 26.69 -40.34
N THR A 397 113.11 26.96 -41.26
CA THR A 397 113.83 28.25 -41.29
C THR A 397 112.96 29.39 -41.89
N LEU A 398 111.76 29.08 -42.40
CA LEU A 398 110.91 30.05 -43.13
C LEU A 398 109.50 30.31 -42.56
N TRP A 399 109.06 29.67 -41.47
CA TRP A 399 107.62 29.63 -41.07
C TRP A 399 107.19 30.56 -39.91
N ILE A 400 108.12 31.25 -39.24
CA ILE A 400 107.83 32.06 -38.04
C ILE A 400 106.84 33.22 -38.28
N LEU A 401 106.54 33.56 -39.55
CA LEU A 401 105.63 34.66 -39.91
C LEU A 401 104.15 34.26 -40.13
N LYS A 402 103.76 32.98 -40.07
CA LYS A 402 102.39 32.54 -40.43
C LYS A 402 101.46 32.20 -39.26
N GLU A 403 102.01 32.05 -38.04
CA GLU A 403 101.30 31.43 -36.90
C GLU A 403 100.28 32.35 -36.21
N SER A 404 100.51 33.67 -36.16
CA SER A 404 99.56 34.61 -35.53
C SER A 404 98.23 34.77 -36.26
N ASN A 405 98.11 34.32 -37.52
CA ASN A 405 96.88 34.45 -38.32
C ASN A 405 95.97 33.20 -38.24
N SER A 406 96.48 32.08 -37.72
CA SER A 406 95.72 30.83 -37.60
C SER A 406 94.82 30.84 -36.36
N ASN A 407 95.35 31.33 -35.23
CA ASN A 407 94.65 31.32 -33.94
C ASN A 407 93.43 32.25 -33.93
N LEU A 408 93.51 33.41 -34.59
CA LEU A 408 92.36 34.33 -34.73
C LEU A 408 91.24 33.76 -35.62
N ARG A 409 91.54 32.87 -36.57
CA ARG A 409 90.52 32.24 -37.42
C ARG A 409 89.73 31.15 -36.71
N THR A 410 90.32 30.50 -35.72
CA THR A 410 89.68 29.44 -34.93
C THR A 410 88.69 30.03 -33.92
N GLU A 411 89.10 31.09 -33.21
CA GLU A 411 88.24 31.82 -32.26
C GLU A 411 87.01 32.45 -32.95
N ILE A 412 87.18 33.00 -34.16
CA ILE A 412 86.06 33.53 -34.96
C ILE A 412 85.10 32.42 -35.42
N GLY A 413 85.60 31.20 -35.63
CA GLY A 413 84.77 30.06 -36.02
C GLY A 413 83.84 29.59 -34.90
N GLU A 414 84.36 29.53 -33.67
CA GLU A 414 83.60 29.10 -32.49
C GLU A 414 82.50 30.10 -32.12
N VAL A 415 82.80 31.40 -32.14
CA VAL A 415 81.80 32.46 -31.88
C VAL A 415 80.68 32.47 -32.93
N ASN A 416 80.99 32.20 -34.19
CA ASN A 416 79.96 32.11 -35.24
C ASN A 416 79.08 30.85 -35.09
N ALA A 417 79.65 29.73 -34.65
CA ALA A 417 78.87 28.50 -34.40
C ALA A 417 77.91 28.67 -33.21
N GLU A 418 78.33 29.33 -32.13
CA GLU A 418 77.44 29.66 -31.01
C GLU A 418 76.32 30.63 -31.44
N LYS A 419 76.67 31.65 -32.22
CA LYS A 419 75.70 32.60 -32.78
C LYS A 419 74.62 31.89 -33.60
N ASP A 420 74.99 30.97 -34.48
CA ASP A 420 74.04 30.20 -35.30
C ASP A 420 73.12 29.31 -34.44
N GLY A 421 73.66 28.70 -33.37
CA GLY A 421 72.86 27.93 -32.40
C GLY A 421 71.78 28.75 -31.71
N TYR A 422 72.08 30.00 -31.32
CA TYR A 422 71.08 30.89 -30.73
C TYR A 422 70.00 31.33 -31.74
N TYR A 423 70.33 31.48 -33.03
CA TYR A 423 69.33 31.80 -34.05
C TYR A 423 68.32 30.68 -34.28
N ASP A 424 68.77 29.42 -34.26
CA ASP A 424 67.90 28.24 -34.39
C ASP A 424 66.98 28.09 -33.17
N GLU A 425 67.48 28.35 -31.96
CA GLU A 425 66.67 28.29 -30.75
C GLU A 425 65.58 29.38 -30.74
N ILE A 426 65.92 30.61 -31.14
CA ILE A 426 64.97 31.72 -31.31
C ILE A 426 63.91 31.38 -32.36
N ALA A 427 64.28 30.73 -33.46
CA ALA A 427 63.33 30.29 -34.49
C ALA A 427 62.33 29.26 -33.93
N SER A 428 62.81 28.29 -33.14
CA SER A 428 61.95 27.29 -32.52
C SER A 428 60.95 27.89 -31.52
N LEU A 429 61.39 28.88 -30.73
CA LEU A 429 60.56 29.57 -29.74
C LEU A 429 59.48 30.43 -30.40
N LYS A 430 59.82 31.12 -31.50
CA LYS A 430 58.83 31.89 -32.27
C LYS A 430 57.71 31.00 -32.80
N LEU A 431 58.04 29.80 -33.29
CA LEU A 431 57.07 28.83 -33.81
C LEU A 431 56.11 28.33 -32.72
N LYS A 432 56.63 28.09 -31.51
CA LYS A 432 55.81 27.73 -30.34
C LYS A 432 54.89 28.86 -29.89
N VAL A 433 55.35 30.11 -29.90
CA VAL A 433 54.52 31.27 -29.56
C VAL A 433 53.37 31.40 -30.54
N THR A 434 53.61 31.25 -31.84
CA THR A 434 52.54 31.33 -32.85
C THR A 434 51.49 30.22 -32.71
N ASP A 435 51.88 29.00 -32.34
CA ASP A 435 50.93 27.90 -32.08
C ASP A 435 50.08 28.17 -30.83
N LEU A 436 50.67 28.74 -29.78
CA LEU A 436 49.94 29.11 -28.56
C LEU A 436 48.96 30.26 -28.81
N GLU A 437 49.33 31.26 -29.59
CA GLU A 437 48.44 32.36 -29.98
C GLU A 437 47.21 31.85 -30.75
N GLN A 438 47.40 30.90 -31.68
CA GLN A 438 46.29 30.28 -32.41
C GLN A 438 45.34 29.50 -31.50
N LYS A 439 45.86 28.79 -30.49
CA LYS A 439 45.05 28.06 -29.50
C LYS A 439 44.23 28.99 -28.63
N VAL A 440 44.80 30.12 -28.21
CA VAL A 440 44.08 31.14 -27.43
C VAL A 440 42.95 31.77 -28.26
N GLU A 441 43.21 32.09 -29.53
CA GLU A 441 42.22 32.65 -30.44
C GLU A 441 41.04 31.67 -30.67
N HIS A 442 41.34 30.38 -30.84
CA HIS A 442 40.32 29.35 -30.98
C HIS A 442 39.46 29.21 -29.71
N SER A 443 40.08 29.24 -28.53
CA SER A 443 39.37 29.16 -27.25
C SER A 443 38.48 30.38 -27.00
N LYS A 444 38.86 31.57 -27.47
CA LYS A 444 38.02 32.78 -27.37
C LYS A 444 36.76 32.66 -28.22
N LYS A 445 36.89 32.23 -29.48
CA LYS A 445 35.73 32.00 -30.38
C LYS A 445 34.75 30.97 -29.81
N PHE A 446 35.28 29.88 -29.25
CA PHE A 446 34.44 28.87 -28.61
C PHE A 446 33.62 29.44 -27.43
N ASN A 447 34.23 30.27 -26.59
CA ASN A 447 33.51 30.93 -25.49
C ASN A 447 32.43 31.90 -25.99
N GLU A 448 32.69 32.65 -27.06
CA GLU A 448 31.70 33.55 -27.66
C GLU A 448 30.48 32.79 -28.22
N ASP A 449 30.70 31.63 -28.81
CA ASP A 449 29.61 30.79 -29.32
C ASP A 449 28.77 30.19 -28.19
N CYS A 450 29.41 29.75 -27.09
CA CYS A 450 28.70 29.29 -25.90
C CYS A 450 27.86 30.39 -25.23
N GLU A 451 28.35 31.63 -25.18
CA GLU A 451 27.59 32.77 -24.65
C GLU A 451 26.33 33.06 -25.48
N LYS A 452 26.42 33.03 -26.81
CA LYS A 452 25.24 33.21 -27.69
C LYS A 452 24.21 32.11 -27.50
N GLU A 453 24.65 30.86 -27.34
CA GLU A 453 23.74 29.73 -27.12
C GLU A 453 23.02 29.84 -25.77
N LYS A 454 23.73 30.31 -24.73
CA LYS A 454 23.15 30.61 -23.42
C LYS A 454 22.07 31.69 -23.51
N GLU A 455 22.32 32.80 -24.22
CA GLU A 455 21.32 33.87 -24.41
C GLU A 455 20.07 33.36 -25.13
N LYS A 456 20.25 32.49 -26.14
CA LYS A 456 19.13 31.88 -26.87
C LYS A 456 18.26 31.02 -25.93
N LEU A 457 18.89 30.15 -25.14
CA LEU A 457 18.18 29.30 -24.16
C LEU A 457 17.46 30.11 -23.08
N GLU A 458 18.05 31.22 -22.62
CA GLU A 458 17.38 32.12 -21.68
C GLU A 458 16.12 32.77 -22.27
N SER A 459 16.15 33.11 -23.57
CA SER A 459 14.98 33.67 -24.26
C SER A 459 13.85 32.64 -24.38
N GLU A 460 14.17 31.39 -24.73
CA GLU A 460 13.20 30.29 -24.82
C GLU A 460 12.59 29.96 -23.45
N LYS A 461 13.42 29.96 -22.40
CA LYS A 461 12.96 29.79 -21.01
C LYS A 461 11.93 30.85 -20.61
N ARG A 462 12.13 32.12 -20.98
CA ARG A 462 11.17 33.21 -20.71
C ARG A 462 9.84 33.00 -21.43
N GLN A 463 9.86 32.57 -22.69
CA GLN A 463 8.64 32.31 -23.46
C GLN A 463 7.83 31.14 -22.88
N LEU A 464 8.51 30.06 -22.47
CA LEU A 464 7.88 28.93 -21.82
C LEU A 464 7.28 29.32 -20.46
N ALA A 465 7.95 30.17 -19.67
CA ALA A 465 7.42 30.64 -18.40
C ALA A 465 6.08 31.38 -18.54
N VAL A 466 5.95 32.24 -19.56
CA VAL A 466 4.68 32.94 -19.86
C VAL A 466 3.58 31.95 -20.24
N SER A 467 3.90 30.94 -21.05
CA SER A 467 2.94 29.91 -21.46
C SER A 467 2.46 29.07 -20.28
N VAL A 468 3.36 28.70 -19.35
CA VAL A 468 3.00 27.97 -18.13
C VAL A 468 2.03 28.75 -17.25
N GLU A 469 2.22 30.06 -17.13
CA GLU A 469 1.33 30.91 -16.32
C GLU A 469 -0.08 31.01 -16.95
N ASN A 470 -0.16 31.09 -18.28
CA ASN A 470 -1.43 31.01 -19.00
C ASN A 470 -2.15 29.67 -18.77
N TYR A 471 -1.43 28.55 -18.75
CA TYR A 471 -2.04 27.26 -18.43
C TYR A 471 -2.47 27.13 -16.98
N ARG A 472 -1.76 27.74 -16.02
CA ARG A 472 -2.14 27.76 -14.61
C ARG A 472 -3.47 28.47 -14.38
N THR A 473 -3.64 29.65 -14.97
CA THR A 473 -4.91 30.39 -14.87
C THR A 473 -6.08 29.61 -15.46
N LEU A 474 -5.86 28.90 -16.57
CA LEU A 474 -6.87 28.02 -17.17
C LEU A 474 -7.22 26.82 -16.27
N ILE A 475 -6.23 26.16 -15.68
CA ILE A 475 -6.45 25.03 -14.74
C ILE A 475 -7.25 25.51 -13.53
N HIS A 476 -6.89 26.66 -12.95
CA HIS A 476 -7.61 27.23 -11.83
C HIS A 476 -9.09 27.49 -12.16
N GLY A 477 -9.37 28.02 -13.35
CA GLY A 477 -10.75 28.22 -13.83
C GLY A 477 -11.53 26.92 -14.10
N LEU A 478 -10.84 25.80 -14.39
CA LEU A 478 -11.48 24.48 -14.52
C LEU A 478 -11.74 23.84 -13.15
N GLU A 479 -10.88 24.06 -12.17
CA GLU A 479 -11.05 23.56 -10.80
C GLU A 479 -12.21 24.24 -10.08
N THR A 480 -12.42 25.54 -10.30
CA THR A 480 -13.60 26.25 -9.75
C THR A 480 -14.90 25.68 -10.31
N LYS A 481 -14.99 25.51 -11.63
CA LYS A 481 -16.15 24.87 -12.30
C LYS A 481 -16.38 23.44 -11.82
N LYS A 482 -15.31 22.69 -11.57
CA LYS A 482 -15.41 21.33 -11.03
C LYS A 482 -16.08 21.34 -9.65
N LYS A 483 -15.67 22.24 -8.76
CA LYS A 483 -16.29 22.37 -7.42
C LYS A 483 -17.76 22.80 -7.49
N GLU A 484 -18.12 23.67 -8.42
CA GLU A 484 -19.52 24.07 -8.65
C GLU A 484 -20.38 22.86 -9.04
N LEU A 485 -19.92 22.04 -10.00
CA LEU A 485 -20.62 20.84 -10.43
C LEU A 485 -20.68 19.76 -9.33
N GLU A 486 -19.62 19.59 -8.53
CA GLU A 486 -19.63 18.67 -7.39
C GLU A 486 -20.69 19.06 -6.35
N ASN A 487 -20.84 20.36 -6.05
CA ASN A 487 -21.88 20.86 -5.15
C ASN A 487 -23.30 20.63 -5.71
N GLU A 488 -23.50 20.84 -7.02
CA GLU A 488 -24.80 20.57 -7.66
C GLU A 488 -25.19 19.09 -7.56
N ILE A 489 -24.24 18.17 -7.78
CA ILE A 489 -24.46 16.73 -7.65
C ILE A 489 -24.81 16.38 -6.20
N GLU A 490 -24.13 16.95 -5.22
CA GLU A 490 -24.41 16.70 -3.79
C GLU A 490 -25.83 17.13 -3.41
N VAL A 491 -26.28 18.31 -3.85
CA VAL A 491 -27.66 18.80 -3.62
C VAL A 491 -28.69 17.85 -4.23
N GLU A 492 -28.45 17.36 -5.45
CA GLU A 492 -29.36 16.45 -6.14
C GLU A 492 -29.45 15.08 -5.44
N THR A 493 -28.32 14.56 -4.92
CA THR A 493 -28.32 13.30 -4.15
C THR A 493 -29.09 13.39 -2.83
N LEU A 494 -29.04 14.54 -2.15
CA LEU A 494 -29.80 14.79 -0.92
C LEU A 494 -31.32 14.85 -1.17
N LYS A 495 -31.76 15.45 -2.28
CA LYS A 495 -33.17 15.45 -2.70
C LYS A 495 -33.69 14.03 -2.92
N ASN A 496 -32.95 13.21 -3.68
CA ASN A 496 -33.32 11.82 -3.97
C ASN A 496 -33.44 10.96 -2.70
N ARG A 497 -32.57 11.19 -1.71
CA ARG A 497 -32.64 10.51 -0.41
C ARG A 497 -33.90 10.87 0.37
N ASN A 498 -34.26 12.15 0.41
CA ASN A 498 -35.48 12.63 1.06
C ASN A 498 -36.76 12.08 0.39
N GLU A 499 -36.79 11.98 -0.93
CA GLU A 499 -37.91 11.38 -1.66
C GLU A 499 -38.09 9.88 -1.33
N SER A 500 -36.98 9.14 -1.21
CA SER A 500 -37.00 7.74 -0.79
C SER A 500 -37.56 7.53 0.62
N GLU A 501 -37.17 8.39 1.57
CA GLU A 501 -37.69 8.35 2.94
C GLU A 501 -39.18 8.73 3.03
N ASN A 502 -39.60 9.72 2.24
CA ASN A 502 -41.01 10.11 2.15
C ASN A 502 -41.88 8.98 1.57
N LYS A 503 -41.39 8.26 0.56
CA LYS A 503 -42.09 7.09 -0.01
C LYS A 503 -42.29 5.98 1.03
N LYS A 504 -41.29 5.69 1.86
CA LYS A 504 -41.39 4.71 2.96
C LYS A 504 -42.32 5.16 4.10
N LYS A 505 -42.50 6.46 4.32
CA LYS A 505 -43.50 6.99 5.26
C LYS A 505 -44.92 6.84 4.70
N ILE A 506 -45.12 7.14 3.41
CA ILE A 506 -46.42 6.98 2.74
C ILE A 506 -46.89 5.52 2.76
N GLU A 507 -46.00 4.56 2.49
CA GLU A 507 -46.35 3.13 2.55
C GLU A 507 -46.75 2.66 3.95
N ARG A 508 -46.14 3.21 5.01
CA ARG A 508 -46.55 2.91 6.40
C ARG A 508 -47.93 3.47 6.71
N ILE A 509 -48.19 4.72 6.33
CA ILE A 509 -49.49 5.36 6.53
C ILE A 509 -50.59 4.63 5.74
N GLN A 510 -50.29 4.14 4.52
CA GLN A 510 -51.23 3.34 3.73
C GLN A 510 -51.58 2.01 4.40
N LYS A 511 -50.59 1.31 4.98
CA LYS A 511 -50.86 0.08 5.74
C LYS A 511 -51.74 0.32 6.97
N GLU A 512 -51.46 1.37 7.75
CA GLU A 512 -52.31 1.77 8.88
C GLU A 512 -53.72 2.17 8.44
N TYR A 513 -53.85 2.88 7.32
CA TYR A 513 -55.15 3.25 6.75
C TYR A 513 -55.98 2.02 6.35
N ASP A 514 -55.36 1.03 5.70
CA ASP A 514 -56.05 -0.21 5.30
C ASP A 514 -56.45 -1.08 6.50
N GLU A 515 -55.64 -1.12 7.56
CA GLU A 515 -55.99 -1.80 8.81
C GLU A 515 -57.17 -1.11 9.52
N ASN A 516 -57.14 0.21 9.64
CA ASN A 516 -58.24 0.98 10.21
C ASN A 516 -59.53 0.81 9.40
N ARG A 517 -59.44 0.76 8.06
CA ARG A 517 -60.59 0.51 7.20
C ARG A 517 -61.19 -0.89 7.38
N LYS A 518 -60.36 -1.90 7.67
CA LYS A 518 -60.84 -3.26 8.02
C LYS A 518 -61.53 -3.26 9.39
N GLN A 519 -61.01 -2.54 10.37
CA GLN A 519 -61.65 -2.40 11.68
C GLN A 519 -62.98 -1.65 11.59
N LEU A 520 -63.06 -0.61 10.76
CA LEU A 520 -64.30 0.14 10.52
C LEU A 520 -65.39 -0.77 9.95
N ARG A 521 -65.07 -1.59 8.94
CA ARG A 521 -66.02 -2.56 8.36
C ARG A 521 -66.55 -3.56 9.39
N LYS A 522 -65.69 -4.10 10.26
CA LYS A 522 -66.14 -4.97 11.36
C LYS A 522 -67.11 -4.27 12.31
N ARG A 523 -66.83 -3.01 12.66
CA ARG A 523 -67.72 -2.22 13.52
C ARG A 523 -69.05 -1.88 12.84
N GLU A 524 -69.05 -1.66 11.53
CA GLU A 524 -70.27 -1.45 10.74
C GLU A 524 -71.13 -2.72 10.71
N GLU A 525 -70.52 -3.89 10.51
CA GLU A 525 -71.22 -5.19 10.60
C GLU A 525 -71.83 -5.42 11.99
N GLU A 526 -71.07 -5.17 13.07
CA GLU A 526 -71.56 -5.23 14.45
C GLU A 526 -72.70 -4.23 14.72
N ALA A 527 -72.65 -3.04 14.12
CA ALA A 527 -73.69 -2.02 14.27
C ALA A 527 -74.99 -2.45 13.58
N VAL A 528 -74.91 -3.02 12.38
CA VAL A 528 -76.08 -3.57 11.66
C VAL A 528 -76.72 -4.71 12.46
N GLU A 529 -75.92 -5.58 13.07
CA GLU A 529 -76.43 -6.65 13.92
C GLU A 529 -77.15 -6.10 15.15
N LYS A 530 -76.57 -5.10 15.84
CA LYS A 530 -77.22 -4.41 16.97
C LYS A 530 -78.49 -3.65 16.56
N GLU A 531 -78.52 -3.07 15.37
CA GLU A 531 -79.70 -2.38 14.85
C GLU A 531 -80.85 -3.37 14.57
N SER A 532 -80.54 -4.57 14.09
CA SER A 532 -81.52 -5.66 13.95
C SER A 532 -82.11 -6.08 15.30
N GLN A 533 -81.28 -6.18 16.34
CA GLN A 533 -81.71 -6.49 17.71
C GLN A 533 -82.58 -5.37 18.29
N LEU A 534 -82.22 -4.11 18.07
CA LEU A 534 -83.04 -2.95 18.45
C LEU A 534 -84.40 -2.94 17.76
N LYS A 535 -84.48 -3.39 16.50
CA LYS A 535 -85.75 -3.49 15.78
C LYS A 535 -86.67 -4.55 16.38
N ILE A 536 -86.12 -5.69 16.80
CA ILE A 536 -86.86 -6.74 17.54
C ILE A 536 -87.37 -6.19 18.87
N LEU A 537 -86.50 -5.52 19.65
CA LEU A 537 -86.88 -4.92 20.93
C LEU A 537 -87.95 -3.83 20.77
N LYS A 538 -87.86 -2.96 19.75
CA LYS A 538 -88.87 -1.94 19.46
C LYS A 538 -90.24 -2.55 19.17
N ASN A 539 -90.29 -3.64 18.43
CA ASN A 539 -91.56 -4.35 18.15
C ASN A 539 -92.15 -4.96 19.42
N SER A 540 -91.31 -5.50 20.32
CA SER A 540 -91.75 -6.00 21.63
C SER A 540 -92.28 -4.88 22.54
N VAL A 541 -91.60 -3.73 22.59
CA VAL A 541 -92.08 -2.54 23.32
C VAL A 541 -93.40 -2.02 22.76
N LYS A 542 -93.58 -2.04 21.44
CA LYS A 542 -94.85 -1.65 20.81
C LYS A 542 -96.00 -2.56 21.23
N ALA A 543 -95.79 -3.87 21.23
CA ALA A 543 -96.79 -4.84 21.70
C ALA A 543 -97.12 -4.66 23.21
N ALA A 544 -96.11 -4.36 24.03
CA ALA A 544 -96.32 -4.05 25.45
C ALA A 544 -97.14 -2.76 25.64
N ASN A 545 -96.87 -1.71 24.85
CA ASN A 545 -97.61 -0.46 24.90
C ASN A 545 -99.07 -0.63 24.44
N GLU A 546 -99.34 -1.41 23.40
CA GLU A 546 -100.71 -1.75 22.97
C GLU A 546 -101.48 -2.50 24.08
N THR A 547 -100.78 -3.34 24.85
CA THR A 547 -101.34 -4.02 26.02
C THR A 547 -101.64 -3.02 27.16
N ILE A 548 -100.74 -2.08 27.44
CA ILE A 548 -100.94 -1.02 28.44
C ILE A 548 -102.13 -0.11 28.06
N ASP A 549 -102.27 0.28 26.79
CA ASP A 549 -103.40 1.10 26.33
C ASP A 549 -104.74 0.38 26.46
N SER A 550 -104.77 -0.95 26.26
CA SER A 550 -105.96 -1.76 26.52
C SER A 550 -106.36 -1.79 27.99
N LEU A 551 -105.37 -1.80 28.90
CA LEU A 551 -105.59 -1.74 30.35
C LEU A 551 -106.03 -0.34 30.81
N ARG A 552 -105.46 0.73 30.25
CA ARG A 552 -105.89 2.11 30.52
C ARG A 552 -107.33 2.37 30.08
N LYS A 553 -107.76 1.81 28.95
CA LYS A 553 -109.17 1.90 28.51
C LYS A 553 -110.11 1.21 29.52
N LYS A 554 -109.72 0.05 30.05
CA LYS A 554 -110.49 -0.62 31.12
C LYS A 554 -110.53 0.21 32.42
N GLU A 555 -109.41 0.83 32.80
CA GLU A 555 -109.33 1.68 34.00
C GLU A 555 -110.26 2.91 33.91
N VAL A 556 -110.35 3.55 32.73
CA VAL A 556 -111.28 4.67 32.50
C VAL A 556 -112.74 4.22 32.54
N GLU A 557 -113.07 3.04 31.99
CA GLU A 557 -114.41 2.45 32.05
C GLU A 557 -114.83 2.14 33.49
N ASP A 558 -113.91 1.60 34.30
CA ASP A 558 -114.15 1.28 35.71
C ASP A 558 -114.28 2.55 36.58
N GLN A 559 -113.49 3.60 36.30
CA GLN A 559 -113.65 4.91 36.96
C GLN A 559 -115.01 5.57 36.63
N ARG A 560 -115.51 5.39 35.40
CA ARG A 560 -116.83 5.91 34.99
C ARG A 560 -117.97 5.20 35.73
N ARG A 561 -117.88 3.88 35.91
CA ARG A 561 -118.84 3.11 36.73
C ARG A 561 -118.81 3.52 38.20
N LEU A 562 -117.64 3.82 38.75
CA LEU A 562 -117.51 4.29 40.14
C LEU A 562 -118.20 5.65 40.36
N LEU A 563 -118.09 6.57 39.40
CA LEU A 563 -118.78 7.87 39.45
C LEU A 563 -120.30 7.73 39.36
N GLU A 564 -120.82 6.80 38.56
CA GLU A 564 -122.26 6.48 38.52
C GLU A 564 -122.76 5.93 39.87
N TYR A 565 -122.01 5.02 40.50
CA TYR A 565 -122.34 4.52 41.85
C TYR A 565 -122.24 5.60 42.95
N GLN A 566 -121.34 6.58 42.80
CA GLN A 566 -121.25 7.71 43.74
C GLN A 566 -122.44 8.68 43.59
N ALA A 567 -122.89 8.94 42.36
CA ALA A 567 -124.08 9.76 42.09
C ALA A 567 -125.37 9.10 42.62
N GLU A 568 -125.52 7.78 42.49
CA GLU A 568 -126.66 7.06 43.07
C GLU A 568 -126.66 7.12 44.61
N ASN A 569 -125.48 7.06 45.25
CA ASN A 569 -125.37 7.18 46.71
C ASN A 569 -125.74 8.57 47.24
N GLU A 570 -125.43 9.65 46.51
CA GLU A 570 -125.87 11.00 46.91
C GLU A 570 -127.39 11.17 46.82
N ILE A 571 -128.04 10.58 45.82
CA ILE A 571 -129.51 10.57 45.70
C ILE A 571 -130.16 9.79 46.87
N VAL A 572 -129.54 8.70 47.31
CA VAL A 572 -130.02 7.93 48.48
C VAL A 572 -129.81 8.72 49.79
N LYS A 573 -128.69 9.42 49.94
CA LYS A 573 -128.43 10.31 51.09
C LYS A 573 -129.46 11.45 51.21
N ALA A 574 -129.79 12.12 50.08
CA ALA A 574 -130.78 13.19 50.06
C ALA A 574 -132.20 12.69 50.44
N LYS A 575 -132.56 11.45 50.06
CA LYS A 575 -133.83 10.82 50.49
C LYS A 575 -133.84 10.49 51.99
N TYR A 576 -132.70 10.08 52.56
CA TYR A 576 -132.58 9.78 53.99
C TYR A 576 -132.68 11.06 54.85
N GLU A 577 -132.05 12.14 54.44
CA GLU A 577 -132.13 13.45 55.13
C GLU A 577 -133.56 14.02 55.10
N GLY A 578 -134.27 13.91 53.97
CA GLY A 578 -135.67 14.33 53.85
C GLY A 578 -136.67 13.52 54.68
N ILE A 579 -136.38 12.26 55.00
CA ILE A 579 -137.18 11.44 55.92
C ILE A 579 -136.89 11.84 57.38
N ASN A 580 -135.63 12.12 57.70
CA ASN A 580 -135.22 12.50 59.06
C ASN A 580 -135.80 13.85 59.48
N GLU A 581 -135.92 14.82 58.55
CA GLU A 581 -136.56 16.12 58.78
C GLU A 581 -138.08 16.02 59.02
N ARG A 582 -138.76 15.05 58.40
CA ARG A 582 -140.18 14.78 58.67
C ARG A 582 -140.39 14.09 60.03
N PHE A 583 -139.43 13.26 60.45
CA PHE A 583 -139.47 12.61 61.75
C PHE A 583 -139.31 13.61 62.92
N THR A 584 -138.41 14.59 62.80
CA THR A 584 -138.25 15.65 63.81
C THR A 584 -139.47 16.58 63.91
N LYS A 585 -140.13 16.90 62.79
CA LYS A 585 -141.38 17.71 62.81
C LYS A 585 -142.57 16.99 63.44
N LEU A 586 -142.64 15.66 63.33
CA LEU A 586 -143.67 14.85 64.01
C LEU A 586 -143.40 14.72 65.51
N GLN A 587 -142.13 14.65 65.93
CA GLN A 587 -141.74 14.63 67.34
C GLN A 587 -142.06 15.95 68.06
N SER A 588 -141.89 17.10 67.41
CA SER A 588 -142.25 18.40 67.99
C SER A 588 -143.77 18.59 68.13
N ALA A 589 -144.57 18.08 67.18
CA ALA A 589 -146.03 18.14 67.24
C ALA A 589 -146.61 17.28 68.39
N GLN A 590 -145.97 16.13 68.69
CA GLN A 590 -146.39 15.24 69.78
C GLN A 590 -146.11 15.85 71.17
N VAL A 591 -145.08 16.68 71.32
CA VAL A 591 -144.76 17.37 72.58
C VAL A 591 -145.74 18.53 72.83
N GLU A 592 -146.16 19.25 71.79
CA GLU A 592 -147.14 20.34 71.91
C GLU A 592 -148.55 19.88 72.30
N GLU A 593 -149.04 18.75 71.76
CA GLU A 593 -150.33 18.19 72.17
C GLU A 593 -150.34 17.72 73.63
N LYS A 594 -149.23 17.14 74.10
CA LYS A 594 -149.11 16.65 75.48
C LYS A 594 -149.17 17.80 76.50
N ASN A 595 -148.57 18.95 76.16
CA ASN A 595 -148.62 20.14 77.01
C ASN A 595 -150.03 20.77 77.06
N LYS A 596 -150.78 20.78 75.94
CA LYS A 596 -152.18 21.25 75.91
C LYS A 596 -153.12 20.35 76.74
N LEU A 597 -152.86 19.05 76.77
CA LEU A 597 -153.63 18.08 77.58
C LEU A 597 -153.40 18.27 79.10
N ASP A 598 -152.17 18.58 79.50
CA ASP A 598 -151.83 18.78 80.93
C ASP A 598 -152.34 20.12 81.49
N ASP A 599 -152.45 21.16 80.65
CA ASP A 599 -153.06 22.44 81.04
C ASP A 599 -154.60 22.31 81.21
N ALA A 600 -155.28 21.57 80.32
CA ALA A 600 -156.70 21.27 80.47
C ALA A 600 -157.01 20.49 81.77
N ARG A 601 -156.13 19.56 82.17
CA ARG A 601 -156.24 18.81 83.43
C ARG A 601 -155.99 19.65 84.69
N ARG A 602 -155.25 20.77 84.59
CA ARG A 602 -155.09 21.73 85.71
C ARG A 602 -156.31 22.63 85.87
N GLN A 603 -156.94 23.00 84.76
CA GLN A 603 -158.13 23.86 84.76
C GLN A 603 -159.38 23.13 85.28
N ILE A 604 -159.54 21.84 84.96
CA ILE A 604 -160.61 20.99 85.51
C ILE A 604 -160.48 20.79 87.04
N ARG A 605 -159.25 20.69 87.58
CA ARG A 605 -159.04 20.55 89.03
C ARG A 605 -159.36 21.82 89.83
N ARG A 606 -159.18 23.02 89.25
CA ARG A 606 -159.60 24.28 89.89
C ARG A 606 -161.12 24.39 89.97
N LEU A 607 -161.83 24.06 88.90
CA LEU A 607 -163.30 24.13 88.84
C LEU A 607 -163.98 23.10 89.77
N ILE A 608 -163.34 21.96 90.06
CA ILE A 608 -163.84 20.98 91.04
C ILE A 608 -163.68 21.50 92.48
N SER A 609 -162.56 22.15 92.80
CA SER A 609 -162.35 22.74 94.13
C SER A 609 -163.26 23.95 94.42
N GLU A 610 -163.61 24.72 93.39
CA GLU A 610 -164.52 25.87 93.47
C GLU A 610 -165.99 25.42 93.63
N LYS A 611 -166.36 24.31 92.96
CA LYS A 611 -167.67 23.66 93.10
C LYS A 611 -167.92 23.10 94.51
N ASP A 612 -166.90 22.52 95.15
CA ASP A 612 -167.04 21.95 96.50
C ASP A 612 -167.11 23.03 97.59
N MET A 613 -166.42 24.17 97.41
CA MET A 613 -166.56 25.35 98.28
C MET A 613 -167.98 25.93 98.25
N LEU A 614 -168.54 26.12 97.05
CA LEU A 614 -169.90 26.66 96.88
C LEU A 614 -170.99 25.69 97.38
N ARG A 615 -170.73 24.38 97.35
CA ARG A 615 -171.64 23.36 97.91
C ARG A 615 -171.70 23.44 99.44
N MET A 616 -170.57 23.71 100.11
CA MET A 616 -170.54 23.93 101.56
C MET A 616 -171.22 25.25 101.96
N GLU A 617 -171.08 26.32 101.17
CA GLU A 617 -171.83 27.58 101.38
C GLU A 617 -173.34 27.41 101.22
N LYS A 618 -173.77 26.61 100.23
CA LYS A 618 -175.20 26.29 100.02
C LYS A 618 -175.79 25.51 101.19
N GLU A 619 -175.06 24.56 101.77
CA GLU A 619 -175.51 23.80 102.95
C GLU A 619 -175.53 24.64 104.24
N SER A 620 -174.64 25.64 104.36
CA SER A 620 -174.66 26.63 105.44
C SER A 620 -175.88 27.56 105.35
N LEU A 621 -176.20 28.06 104.15
CA LEU A 621 -177.36 28.93 103.92
C LEU A 621 -178.69 28.18 104.05
N GLN A 622 -178.75 26.90 103.68
CA GLN A 622 -179.94 26.07 103.87
C GLN A 622 -180.24 25.84 105.37
N LYS A 623 -179.21 25.68 106.22
CA LYS A 623 -179.37 25.62 107.68
C LYS A 623 -179.80 26.95 108.31
N MET A 624 -179.42 28.09 107.73
CA MET A 624 -179.94 29.40 108.13
C MET A 624 -181.43 29.57 107.75
N PHE A 625 -181.83 29.07 106.57
CA PHE A 625 -183.22 29.11 106.12
C PHE A 625 -184.13 28.22 106.97
N ASP A 626 -183.66 27.06 107.40
CA ASP A 626 -184.43 26.15 108.27
C ASP A 626 -184.52 26.64 109.72
N LYS A 627 -183.54 27.42 110.22
CA LYS A 627 -183.64 28.11 111.52
C LYS A 627 -184.68 29.24 111.51
N LEU A 628 -184.78 29.99 110.41
CA LEU A 628 -185.84 31.01 110.28
C LEU A 628 -187.23 30.40 110.10
N ARG A 629 -187.32 29.19 109.54
CA ARG A 629 -188.59 28.43 109.44
C ARG A 629 -189.05 27.81 110.76
N GLN A 630 -188.15 27.63 111.75
CA GLN A 630 -188.49 27.23 113.12
C GLN A 630 -188.83 28.41 114.06
N SER A 631 -188.66 29.66 113.60
CA SER A 631 -189.29 30.84 114.22
C SER A 631 -190.73 31.00 113.71
N LYS A 632 -191.53 29.97 113.98
CA LYS A 632 -192.97 30.09 114.18
C LYS A 632 -193.21 31.11 115.28
N ASN A 633 -194.29 31.87 115.15
CA ASN A 633 -195.23 32.08 116.25
C ASN A 633 -194.62 32.63 117.55
N MET A 634 -194.30 33.92 117.53
CA MET A 634 -195.35 34.90 117.83
C MET A 634 -195.62 35.76 116.61
#